data_AF-A0A5C7P044-F1
#
_entry.id   AF-A0A5C7P044-F1
#
_cell.length_a   1.000
_cell.length_b   1.000
_cell.length_c   1.000
_cell.angle_alpha   90.00
_cell.angle_beta   90.00
_cell.angle_gamma   90.00
#
_symmetry.space_group_name_H-M   'P 1'
#
loop_
_entity.id
_entity.type
_entity.pdbx_description
1 polymer ?
#
loop_
_entity_poly.entity_id
_entity_poly.type
_entity_poly.pdbx_seq_one_letter_code
_entity_poly.pdbx_strand_id
1 'polypeptide(L)'
;MDGSVFQAILLAFVFMAYLILVFVIVGDLMRDHELSGWWKAVWIIALILIPWLTGLLYIIVRGKGMAQRSADEAARIQKAQAEYIKQVSGNDDPATQIANAKKLHDEGVINDQEFADLKAKALAS
;
A
#
# COMPACT_ATOMS: atom_id res chain seq x y z
N MET A 1 25.81 -33.93 -1.76
CA MET A 1 24.54 -34.17 -1.06
C MET A 1 23.88 -35.35 -1.75
N ASP A 2 23.67 -36.42 -1.02
CA ASP A 2 22.86 -37.58 -1.41
C ASP A 2 21.41 -37.16 -1.69
N GLY A 3 20.74 -37.88 -2.59
CA GLY A 3 19.37 -37.58 -3.00
C GLY A 3 18.37 -37.57 -1.84
N SER A 4 18.64 -38.34 -0.78
CA SER A 4 17.89 -38.39 0.48
C SER A 4 17.88 -37.07 1.23
N VAL A 5 19.02 -36.39 1.33
CA VAL A 5 19.10 -35.09 2.00
C VAL A 5 18.38 -34.01 1.20
N PHE A 6 18.49 -34.04 -0.14
CA PHE A 6 17.72 -33.13 -0.99
C PHE A 6 16.21 -33.34 -0.85
N GLN A 7 15.75 -34.60 -0.83
CA GLN A 7 14.33 -34.94 -0.61
C GLN A 7 13.84 -34.48 0.76
N ALA A 8 14.64 -34.63 1.81
CA ALA A 8 14.30 -34.16 3.15
C ALA A 8 14.16 -32.63 3.21
N ILE A 9 15.07 -31.89 2.57
CA ILE A 9 14.99 -30.43 2.47
C ILE A 9 13.74 -30.00 1.70
N LEU A 10 13.45 -30.66 0.57
CA LEU A 10 12.27 -30.36 -0.24
C LEU A 10 10.99 -30.65 0.54
N LEU A 11 10.91 -31.79 1.22
CA LEU A 11 9.76 -32.14 2.06
C LEU A 11 9.57 -31.15 3.21
N ALA A 12 10.65 -30.75 3.88
CA ALA A 12 10.62 -29.75 4.94
C ALA A 12 10.17 -28.38 4.42
N PHE A 13 10.65 -27.97 3.24
CA PHE A 13 10.23 -26.74 2.58
C PHE A 13 8.73 -26.76 2.24
N VAL A 14 8.25 -27.83 1.61
CA VAL A 14 6.82 -27.99 1.26
C VAL A 14 5.96 -28.03 2.52
N PHE A 15 6.41 -28.70 3.58
CA PHE A 15 5.73 -28.73 4.87
C PHE A 15 5.67 -27.34 5.54
N MET A 16 6.77 -26.58 5.50
CA MET A 16 6.79 -25.22 6.03
C MET A 16 5.86 -24.29 5.23
N ALA A 17 5.93 -24.34 3.90
CA ALA A 17 5.03 -23.58 3.02
C ALA A 17 3.56 -23.95 3.28
N TYR A 18 3.28 -25.23 3.55
CA TYR A 18 1.97 -25.71 3.96
C TYR A 18 1.50 -25.08 5.28
N LEU A 19 2.32 -25.09 6.33
CA LEU A 19 1.96 -24.46 7.61
C LEU A 19 1.68 -22.96 7.43
N ILE A 20 2.54 -22.26 6.70
CA ILE A 20 2.35 -20.84 6.37
C ILE A 20 1.01 -20.64 5.68
N LEU A 21 0.70 -21.44 4.65
CA LEU A 21 -0.57 -21.35 3.91
C LEU A 21 -1.77 -21.54 4.84
N VAL A 22 -1.72 -22.52 5.74
CA VAL A 22 -2.78 -22.77 6.73
C VAL A 22 -2.99 -21.55 7.62
N PHE A 23 -1.92 -21.00 8.19
CA PHE A 23 -2.03 -19.82 9.05
C PHE A 23 -2.55 -18.59 8.30
N VAL A 24 -2.11 -18.39 7.05
CA VAL A 24 -2.62 -17.31 6.20
C VAL A 24 -4.11 -17.44 5.96
N ILE A 25 -4.59 -18.64 5.58
CA ILE A 25 -6.01 -18.89 5.32
C ILE A 25 -6.81 -18.69 6.61
N VAL A 26 -6.40 -19.28 7.72
CA VAL A 26 -7.08 -19.12 9.01
C VAL A 26 -7.13 -17.65 9.43
N GLY A 27 -6.03 -16.92 9.28
CA GLY A 27 -5.98 -15.48 9.56
C GLY A 27 -6.92 -14.65 8.68
N ASP A 28 -6.97 -14.94 7.38
CA ASP A 28 -7.90 -14.27 6.45
C ASP A 28 -9.37 -14.57 6.81
N LEU A 29 -9.69 -15.82 7.17
CA LEU A 29 -11.01 -16.19 7.68
C LEU A 29 -11.40 -15.41 8.94
N MET A 30 -10.47 -15.25 9.88
CA MET A 30 -10.77 -14.52 11.11
C MET A 30 -10.98 -13.02 10.85
N ARG A 31 -10.19 -12.44 9.93
CA ARG A 31 -10.27 -11.02 9.54
C ARG A 31 -11.48 -10.68 8.66
N ASP A 32 -12.12 -11.67 8.05
CA ASP A 32 -13.35 -11.48 7.30
C ASP A 32 -14.55 -11.38 8.27
N HIS A 33 -15.06 -10.16 8.46
CA HIS A 33 -16.17 -9.86 9.37
C HIS A 33 -17.53 -10.11 8.71
N GLU A 34 -17.57 -10.25 7.38
CA GLU A 34 -18.79 -10.49 6.61
C GLU A 34 -19.13 -11.98 6.54
N LEU A 35 -18.14 -12.85 6.71
CA LEU A 35 -18.35 -14.29 6.75
C LEU A 35 -18.92 -14.76 8.10
N SER A 36 -20.08 -15.41 8.07
CA SER A 36 -20.66 -16.05 9.26
C SER A 36 -19.70 -17.08 9.89
N GLY A 37 -19.72 -17.21 11.22
CA GLY A 37 -18.86 -18.16 11.95
C GLY A 37 -19.03 -19.62 11.53
N TRP A 38 -20.24 -20.02 11.10
CA TRP A 38 -20.50 -21.38 10.60
C TRP A 38 -19.67 -21.71 9.36
N TRP A 39 -19.62 -20.79 8.38
CA TRP A 39 -18.78 -20.96 7.19
C TRP A 39 -17.30 -21.00 7.52
N LYS A 40 -16.86 -20.24 8.55
CA LYS A 40 -15.47 -20.31 9.02
C LYS A 40 -15.13 -21.71 9.53
N ALA A 41 -16.02 -22.33 10.29
CA ALA A 41 -15.83 -23.69 10.80
C ALA A 41 -15.73 -24.73 9.67
N VAL A 42 -16.60 -24.64 8.64
CA VAL A 42 -16.56 -25.53 7.47
C VAL A 42 -15.21 -25.47 6.76
N TRP A 43 -14.70 -24.26 6.52
CA TRP A 43 -13.39 -24.07 5.89
C TRP A 43 -12.25 -24.64 6.73
N ILE A 44 -12.27 -24.42 8.05
CA ILE A 44 -11.25 -24.99 8.95
C ILE A 44 -11.28 -26.52 8.92
N ILE A 45 -12.46 -27.14 8.99
CA ILE A 45 -12.59 -28.59 8.93
C ILE A 45 -12.08 -29.12 7.58
N ALA A 46 -12.48 -28.49 6.47
CA ALA A 46 -12.02 -28.87 5.14
C ALA A 46 -10.49 -28.77 5.02
N LEU A 47 -9.89 -27.72 5.59
CA LEU A 47 -8.45 -27.50 5.58
C LEU A 47 -7.68 -28.60 6.32
N ILE A 48 -8.25 -29.16 7.39
CA ILE A 48 -7.66 -30.27 8.15
C ILE A 48 -7.75 -31.58 7.37
N LEU A 49 -8.89 -31.84 6.73
CA LEU A 49 -9.15 -33.12 6.05
C LEU A 49 -8.46 -33.22 4.68
N ILE A 50 -8.52 -32.15 3.88
CA ILE A 50 -8.05 -32.11 2.49
C ILE A 50 -7.32 -30.80 2.17
N PRO A 51 -6.21 -30.50 2.88
CA PRO A 51 -5.55 -29.19 2.89
C PRO A 51 -5.21 -28.63 1.51
N TRP A 52 -4.62 -29.45 0.63
CA TRP A 52 -4.17 -29.00 -0.70
C TRP A 52 -5.34 -28.56 -1.58
N LEU A 53 -6.43 -29.34 -1.59
CA LEU A 53 -7.61 -29.03 -2.39
C LEU A 53 -8.36 -27.83 -1.78
N THR A 54 -8.52 -27.81 -0.45
CA THR A 54 -9.17 -26.70 0.24
C THR A 54 -8.40 -25.40 0.07
N GLY A 55 -7.07 -25.40 0.16
CA GLY A 55 -6.25 -24.20 -0.04
C GLY A 55 -6.41 -23.63 -1.45
N LEU A 56 -6.36 -24.47 -2.48
CA LEU A 56 -6.58 -24.04 -3.86
C LEU A 56 -8.01 -23.50 -4.08
N LEU A 57 -9.01 -24.23 -3.58
CA LEU A 57 -10.40 -23.81 -3.68
C LEU A 57 -10.64 -22.48 -2.94
N TYR A 58 -10.01 -22.31 -1.78
CA TYR A 58 -10.08 -21.08 -0.99
C TYR A 58 -9.56 -19.90 -1.79
N ILE A 59 -8.39 -20.03 -2.42
CA ILE A 59 -7.80 -18.97 -3.26
C ILE A 59 -8.71 -18.65 -4.45
N ILE A 60 -9.33 -19.65 -5.09
CA ILE A 60 -10.24 -19.40 -6.22
C ILE A 60 -11.51 -18.66 -5.78
N VAL A 61 -12.14 -19.15 -4.70
CA VAL A 61 -13.43 -18.62 -4.23
C VAL A 61 -13.28 -17.27 -3.53
N ARG A 62 -12.19 -17.07 -2.79
CA ARG A 62 -11.98 -15.90 -1.91
C ARG A 62 -10.77 -15.05 -2.26
N GLY A 63 -9.97 -15.42 -3.24
CA GLY A 63 -8.80 -14.65 -3.69
C GLY A 63 -9.14 -13.27 -4.25
N LYS A 64 -10.37 -13.07 -4.74
CA LYS A 64 -10.86 -11.75 -5.19
C LYS A 64 -10.80 -10.69 -4.09
N GLY A 65 -11.01 -11.08 -2.82
CA GLY A 65 -10.90 -10.16 -1.69
C GLY A 65 -9.50 -9.60 -1.48
N MET A 66 -8.44 -10.28 -1.93
CA MET A 66 -7.06 -9.77 -1.83
C MET A 66 -6.75 -8.73 -2.92
N ALA A 67 -7.25 -8.93 -4.14
CA ALA A 67 -7.03 -7.99 -5.25
C ALA A 67 -7.84 -6.69 -5.10
N GLN A 68 -9.06 -6.76 -4.56
CA GLN A 68 -9.88 -5.57 -4.33
C GLN A 68 -9.29 -4.68 -3.23
N ARG A 69 -8.86 -5.29 -2.11
CA ARG A 69 -8.30 -4.56 -0.97
C ARG A 69 -6.94 -3.93 -1.28
N SER A 70 -6.09 -4.59 -2.08
CA SER A 70 -4.82 -4.00 -2.50
C SER A 70 -5.01 -2.81 -3.43
N ALA A 71 -6.01 -2.85 -4.32
CA ALA A 71 -6.38 -1.72 -5.17
C ALA A 71 -6.96 -0.56 -4.35
N ASP A 72 -7.84 -0.85 -3.40
CA ASP A 72 -8.43 0.16 -2.51
C ASP A 72 -7.38 0.81 -1.59
N GLU A 73 -6.43 0.03 -1.07
CA GLU A 73 -5.33 0.52 -0.24
C GLU A 73 -4.35 1.37 -1.05
N ALA A 74 -4.00 0.93 -2.27
CA ALA A 74 -3.21 1.74 -3.20
C ALA A 74 -3.92 3.07 -3.56
N ALA A 75 -5.24 3.03 -3.79
CA ALA A 75 -6.02 4.23 -4.06
C ALA A 75 -6.09 5.19 -2.85
N ARG A 76 -6.18 4.66 -1.62
CA ARG A 76 -6.10 5.47 -0.39
C ARG A 76 -4.72 6.11 -0.23
N ILE A 77 -3.65 5.37 -0.46
CA ILE A 77 -2.28 5.89 -0.38
C ILE A 77 -2.06 7.00 -1.42
N GLN A 78 -2.53 6.81 -2.66
CA GLN A 78 -2.46 7.85 -3.69
C GLN A 78 -3.24 9.11 -3.32
N LYS A 79 -4.46 8.97 -2.77
CA LYS A 79 -5.24 10.11 -2.28
C LYS A 79 -4.54 10.86 -1.15
N ALA A 80 -4.01 10.13 -0.16
CA ALA A 80 -3.29 10.72 0.96
C ALA A 80 -2.01 11.46 0.49
N GLN A 81 -1.30 10.91 -0.49
CA GLN A 81 -0.14 11.59 -1.09
C GLN A 81 -0.56 12.84 -1.87
N ALA A 82 -1.64 12.78 -2.66
CA ALA A 82 -2.15 13.93 -3.39
C ALA A 82 -2.61 15.06 -2.46
N GLU A 83 -3.27 14.72 -1.34
CA GLU A 83 -3.66 15.69 -0.31
C GLU A 83 -2.45 16.31 0.40
N TYR A 84 -1.44 15.49 0.74
CA TYR A 84 -0.19 15.97 1.34
C TYR A 84 0.55 16.91 0.39
N ILE A 85 0.70 16.54 -0.89
CA ILE A 85 1.30 17.40 -1.90
C ILE A 85 0.48 18.69 -2.03
N LYS A 86 -0.85 18.63 -2.07
CA LYS A 86 -1.69 19.83 -2.14
C LYS A 86 -1.54 20.74 -0.91
N GLN A 87 -1.37 20.20 0.29
CA GLN A 87 -1.09 20.98 1.50
C GLN A 87 0.29 21.63 1.48
N VAL A 88 1.31 20.91 1.04
CA VAL A 88 2.69 21.43 1.00
C VAL A 88 2.89 22.42 -0.15
N SER A 89 2.25 22.19 -1.30
CA SER A 89 2.26 23.07 -2.48
C SER A 89 1.29 24.25 -2.34
N GLY A 90 0.25 24.13 -1.51
CA GLY A 90 -0.69 25.21 -1.22
C GLY A 90 -0.09 26.39 -0.47
N ASN A 91 1.18 26.29 -0.05
CA ASN A 91 1.98 27.40 0.48
C ASN A 91 2.62 28.28 -0.62
N ASP A 92 2.46 27.94 -1.90
CA ASP A 92 2.87 28.78 -3.04
C ASP A 92 1.85 29.87 -3.37
N ASP A 93 1.20 30.46 -2.36
CA ASP A 93 0.33 31.62 -2.55
C ASP A 93 1.13 32.77 -3.21
N PRO A 94 0.67 33.32 -4.35
CA PRO A 94 1.34 34.41 -5.05
C PRO A 94 1.76 35.57 -4.15
N ALA A 95 0.94 35.93 -3.16
CA ALA A 95 1.27 37.03 -2.25
C ALA A 95 2.45 36.69 -1.32
N THR A 96 2.55 35.44 -0.88
CA THR A 96 3.68 34.93 -0.09
C THR A 96 4.97 34.89 -0.92
N GLN A 97 4.89 34.46 -2.19
CA GLN A 97 6.05 34.48 -3.11
C GLN A 97 6.55 35.92 -3.37
N ILE A 98 5.63 36.87 -3.58
CA ILE A 98 5.95 38.29 -3.78
C ILE A 98 6.55 38.90 -2.51
N ALA A 99 6.04 38.56 -1.33
CA ALA A 99 6.56 39.03 -0.06
C ALA A 99 8.00 38.54 0.19
N ASN A 100 8.29 37.27 -0.11
CA ASN A 100 9.64 36.71 -0.02
C ASN A 100 10.60 37.36 -1.03
N ALA A 101 10.15 37.58 -2.27
CA ALA A 101 10.94 38.28 -3.28
C ALA A 101 11.26 39.72 -2.85
N LYS A 102 10.32 40.42 -2.21
CA LYS A 102 10.55 41.78 -1.68
C LYS A 102 11.61 41.77 -0.57
N LYS A 103 11.57 40.77 0.32
CA LYS A 103 12.57 40.65 1.39
C LYS A 103 13.98 40.47 0.84
N LEU A 104 14.17 39.63 -0.18
CA LEU A 104 15.47 39.43 -0.85
C LEU A 104 15.97 40.71 -1.53
N HIS A 105 15.05 41.50 -2.09
CA HIS A 105 15.35 42.79 -2.70
C HIS A 105 15.76 43.84 -1.65
N ASP A 106 15.01 43.94 -0.55
CA ASP A 106 15.32 44.82 0.57
C ASP A 106 16.66 44.44 1.25
N GLU A 107 17.02 43.15 1.25
CA GLU A 107 18.32 42.63 1.72
C GLU A 107 19.46 42.87 0.72
N GLY A 108 19.17 43.38 -0.48
CA GLY A 108 20.15 43.63 -1.53
C GLY A 108 20.70 42.37 -2.20
N VAL A 109 20.05 41.22 -2.00
CA VAL A 109 20.43 39.93 -2.61
C VAL A 109 20.05 39.89 -4.09
N ILE A 110 18.96 40.58 -4.46
CA ILE A 110 18.47 40.70 -5.83
C ILE A 110 18.23 42.17 -6.19
N ASN A 111 18.31 42.49 -7.48
CA ASN A 111 18.09 43.84 -8.00
C ASN A 111 16.62 44.10 -8.43
N ASP A 112 16.31 45.35 -8.80
CA ASP A 112 14.94 45.77 -9.18
C ASP A 112 14.36 44.95 -10.35
N GLN A 113 15.19 44.59 -11.32
CA GLN A 113 14.76 43.83 -12.49
C GLN A 113 14.42 42.39 -12.10
N GLU A 114 15.26 41.76 -11.29
CA GLU A 114 15.05 40.40 -10.78
C GLU A 114 13.80 40.31 -9.90
N PHE A 115 13.55 41.34 -9.07
CA PHE A 115 12.32 41.41 -8.29
C PHE A 115 11.07 41.54 -9.17
N ALA A 116 11.11 42.39 -10.19
CA ALA A 116 10.00 42.57 -11.13
C ALA A 116 9.66 41.27 -11.88
N ASP A 117 10.67 40.53 -12.31
CA ASP A 117 10.51 39.25 -13.01
C ASP A 117 9.90 38.17 -12.11
N LEU A 118 10.34 38.08 -10.84
CA LEU A 118 9.77 37.16 -9.85
C LEU A 118 8.32 37.51 -9.50
N LYS A 119 7.99 38.80 -9.37
CA LYS A 119 6.63 39.28 -9.14
C LYS A 119 5.71 38.95 -10.32
N ALA A 120 6.16 39.15 -11.56
CA ALA A 120 5.39 38.81 -12.74
C ALA A 120 5.12 37.31 -12.84
N LYS A 121 6.12 36.47 -12.50
CA LYS A 121 5.98 35.01 -12.49
C LYS A 121 4.98 34.53 -11.43
N ALA A 122 5.01 35.09 -10.23
CA ALA A 122 4.08 34.75 -9.16
C ALA A 122 2.63 35.20 -9.47
N LEU A 123 2.44 36.29 -10.20
CA LEU A 123 1.10 36.76 -10.62
C LEU A 123 0.53 35.97 -11.81
N ALA A 124 1.36 35.21 -12.51
CA ALA A 124 0.96 34.40 -13.66
C ALA A 124 0.61 32.94 -13.30
N SER A 125 0.81 32.53 -12.04
CA SER A 125 0.49 31.20 -11.50
C SER A 125 -0.88 31.13 -10.83
#